data_AF-A0A0U5JE05-F1
#
_entry.id   AF-A0A0U5JE05-F1
#
_cell.length_a   1.000
_cell.length_b   1.000
_cell.length_c   1.000
_cell.angle_alpha   90.00
_cell.angle_beta   90.00
_cell.angle_gamma   90.00
#
_symmetry.space_group_name_H-M   'P 1'
#
loop_
_entity.id
_entity.type
_entity.pdbx_description
1 polymer ?
#
loop_
_entity_poly.entity_id
_entity_poly.type
_entity_poly.pdbx_seq_one_letter_code
_entity_poly.pdbx_strand_id
1 'polypeptide(L)'
;MTNFKRLPSYFLSGVSYFFLLTTPLANLFAIPIDQSVQDEYIHALASLTSSLQDQSTAAKTFLSADDSLFTDQDIDNLWVRASQAIAPLPSTPAVEEATDGLQKAYTLYSQAKNGNSAQTSALLDKAYHSVAALWEKAVDQECSSLCKKQTAAINQDFENNTVIPKNVKAKIRPYIIEDHHPMKAKLDEIFYKQRVTTNKKTFKKAGFKTLRQGPRSYVHVARHPLLSGYLVKAYMDDELREKRKRPSWHWLAKRCEGAKKIDEIIKSRKIRFFTVASKWIYPLPEHPSPPLDSSHTRHYALLLAKDMNLVSKDANLHVWSHDITEAHLDELYAIISRAKGSSYRPDNISFTKQGVFAFIDTEYPSQGPDYKSIRPFLNSNMRDYWDQLVKHGN
;
A
#
# COMPACT_ATOMS: atom_id res chain seq x y z
N MET A 1 -21.51 -12.39 72.30
CA MET A 1 -20.82 -11.20 71.76
C MET A 1 -21.20 -11.06 70.30
N THR A 2 -22.19 -10.21 70.10
CA THR A 2 -23.00 -10.00 68.91
C THR A 2 -22.79 -8.56 68.44
N ASN A 3 -22.71 -8.35 67.12
CA ASN A 3 -23.34 -7.28 66.34
C ASN A 3 -22.42 -6.63 65.29
N PHE A 4 -22.68 -7.01 64.05
CA PHE A 4 -22.49 -6.21 62.85
C PHE A 4 -23.58 -5.12 62.78
N LYS A 5 -23.20 -3.84 62.79
CA LYS A 5 -23.98 -2.63 62.43
C LYS A 5 -22.94 -1.57 62.08
N ARG A 6 -23.07 -0.63 61.14
CA ARG A 6 -24.06 -0.19 60.15
C ARG A 6 -23.28 0.71 59.17
N LEU A 7 -23.65 0.71 57.89
CA LEU A 7 -23.30 1.77 56.93
C LEU A 7 -23.98 3.10 57.31
N PRO A 8 -23.41 4.25 56.91
CA PRO A 8 -24.22 5.37 56.44
C PRO A 8 -23.92 5.74 54.98
N SER A 9 -25.02 6.02 54.29
CA SER A 9 -25.18 6.61 52.96
C SER A 9 -24.86 8.11 52.93
N TYR A 10 -25.04 8.69 51.73
CA TYR A 10 -24.98 10.12 51.34
C TYR A 10 -23.57 10.56 50.87
N PHE A 11 -23.34 11.16 49.70
CA PHE A 11 -24.11 12.16 48.96
C PHE A 11 -23.86 12.07 47.44
N LEU A 12 -24.91 12.38 46.67
CA LEU A 12 -24.88 12.60 45.22
C LEU A 12 -24.09 13.88 44.89
N SER A 13 -23.06 13.78 44.05
CA SER A 13 -22.52 14.92 43.30
C SER A 13 -22.76 14.67 41.81
N GLY A 14 -23.67 15.46 41.24
CA GLY A 14 -23.94 15.48 39.81
C GLY A 14 -22.77 16.07 39.06
N VAL A 15 -22.04 15.24 38.32
CA VAL A 15 -21.13 15.69 37.26
C VAL A 15 -21.90 15.65 35.96
N SER A 16 -22.37 16.82 35.53
CA SER A 16 -22.90 17.01 34.18
C SER A 16 -21.73 16.90 33.20
N TYR A 17 -21.61 15.77 32.52
CA TYR A 17 -20.71 15.61 31.39
C TYR A 17 -21.28 16.34 30.18
N PHE A 18 -20.86 17.58 29.98
CA PHE A 18 -20.92 18.21 28.66
C PHE A 18 -19.93 17.48 27.75
N PHE A 19 -20.43 16.55 26.93
CA PHE A 19 -19.70 16.07 25.76
C PHE A 19 -19.65 17.22 24.73
N LEU A 20 -18.61 18.05 24.83
CA LEU A 20 -18.16 18.86 23.71
C LEU A 20 -17.62 17.89 22.65
N LEU A 21 -18.49 17.53 21.70
CA LEU A 21 -18.11 16.97 20.41
C LEU A 21 -17.30 18.05 19.68
N THR A 22 -16.00 18.10 19.95
CA THR A 22 -15.03 18.78 19.10
C THR A 22 -14.89 17.97 17.82
N THR A 23 -15.80 18.16 16.87
CA THR A 23 -15.50 17.82 15.48
C THR A 23 -14.27 18.64 15.10
N PRO A 24 -13.14 18.03 14.68
CA PRO A 24 -12.03 18.80 14.19
C PRO A 24 -12.50 19.52 12.93
N LEU A 25 -12.43 20.86 12.97
CA LEU A 25 -12.48 21.74 11.81
C LEU A 25 -11.26 21.44 10.91
N ALA A 26 -11.23 20.26 10.28
CA ALA A 26 -10.16 19.84 9.39
C ALA A 26 -10.42 20.23 7.92
N ASN A 27 -11.40 21.09 7.65
CA ASN A 27 -11.79 21.50 6.30
C ASN A 27 -11.62 23.00 6.03
N LEU A 28 -10.93 23.74 6.90
CA LEU A 28 -10.60 25.13 6.64
C LEU A 28 -9.21 25.20 6.00
N PHE A 29 -9.19 25.67 4.76
CA PHE A 29 -8.02 26.06 3.96
C PHE A 29 -7.28 24.95 3.20
N ALA A 30 -7.99 24.25 2.31
CA ALA A 30 -7.34 23.81 1.07
C ALA A 30 -7.23 25.04 0.16
N ILE A 31 -6.13 25.79 0.24
CA ILE A 31 -5.79 26.75 -0.82
C ILE A 31 -5.66 25.91 -2.10
N PRO A 32 -6.35 26.27 -3.20
CA PRO A 32 -6.15 25.60 -4.48
C PRO A 32 -4.71 25.90 -4.92
N ILE A 33 -3.81 24.95 -4.65
CA ILE A 33 -2.47 24.95 -5.21
C ILE A 33 -2.61 24.60 -6.69
N ASP A 34 -1.88 25.31 -7.54
CA ASP A 34 -1.79 24.96 -8.95
C ASP A 34 -1.33 23.50 -9.08
N GLN A 35 -2.08 22.70 -9.84
CA GLN A 35 -1.81 21.28 -10.01
C GLN A 35 -0.39 21.03 -10.53
N SER A 36 0.14 21.92 -11.38
CA SER A 36 1.50 21.83 -11.91
C SER A 36 2.55 21.99 -10.81
N VAL A 37 2.38 22.97 -9.93
CA VAL A 37 3.26 23.22 -8.78
C VAL A 37 3.23 22.04 -7.80
N GLN A 38 2.04 21.50 -7.52
CA GLN A 38 1.90 20.32 -6.68
C GLN A 38 2.58 19.09 -7.31
N ASP A 39 2.51 18.94 -8.63
CA ASP A 39 3.13 17.84 -9.36
C ASP A 39 4.65 17.90 -9.31
N GLU A 40 5.23 19.08 -9.50
CA GLU A 40 6.68 19.30 -9.36
C GLU A 40 7.17 19.01 -7.95
N TYR A 41 6.41 19.43 -6.93
CA TYR A 41 6.76 19.16 -5.54
C TYR A 41 6.71 17.66 -5.21
N ILE A 42 5.64 16.97 -5.60
CA ILE A 42 5.49 15.52 -5.41
C ILE A 42 6.58 14.76 -6.17
N HIS A 43 6.87 15.16 -7.41
CA HIS A 43 7.97 14.60 -8.21
C HIS A 43 9.29 14.68 -7.45
N ALA A 44 9.68 15.90 -7.05
CA ALA A 44 10.96 16.15 -6.41
C ALA A 44 11.11 15.34 -5.12
N LEU A 45 10.08 15.33 -4.27
CA LEU A 45 10.08 14.59 -3.02
C LEU A 45 10.09 13.08 -3.22
N ALA A 46 9.36 12.55 -4.19
CA ALA A 46 9.36 11.11 -4.48
C ALA A 46 10.74 10.64 -4.96
N SER A 47 11.38 11.40 -5.84
CA SER A 47 12.72 11.10 -6.36
C SER A 47 13.80 11.26 -5.28
N LEU A 48 13.75 12.30 -4.44
CA LEU A 48 14.61 12.43 -3.26
C LEU A 48 14.42 11.26 -2.30
N THR A 49 13.19 10.83 -2.04
CA THR A 49 12.89 9.69 -1.16
C THR A 49 13.56 8.42 -1.67
N SER A 50 13.44 8.10 -2.97
CA SER A 50 14.14 6.95 -3.57
C SER A 50 15.66 7.06 -3.44
N SER A 51 16.22 8.22 -3.79
CA SER A 51 17.68 8.44 -3.77
C SER A 51 18.27 8.32 -2.36
N LEU A 52 17.62 8.92 -1.35
CA LEU A 52 18.07 8.85 0.04
C LEU A 52 17.94 7.43 0.60
N GLN A 53 16.92 6.68 0.20
CA GLN A 53 16.77 5.28 0.58
C GLN A 53 17.93 4.43 0.04
N ASP A 54 18.28 4.65 -1.23
CA ASP A 54 19.40 3.97 -1.89
C ASP A 54 20.74 4.29 -1.20
N GLN A 55 21.02 5.57 -0.97
CA GLN A 55 22.25 6.00 -0.28
C GLN A 55 22.32 5.47 1.16
N SER A 56 21.21 5.53 1.91
CA SER A 56 21.13 4.95 3.26
C SER A 56 21.43 3.46 3.25
N THR A 57 20.91 2.73 2.27
CA THR A 57 21.14 1.28 2.12
C THR A 57 22.58 0.97 1.72
N ALA A 58 23.16 1.69 0.77
CA ALA A 58 24.56 1.55 0.35
C ALA A 58 25.50 1.81 1.54
N ALA A 59 25.27 2.89 2.29
CA ALA A 59 26.04 3.22 3.49
C ALA A 59 25.97 2.14 4.59
N LYS A 60 24.86 1.41 4.71
CA LYS A 60 24.71 0.29 5.67
C LYS A 60 25.39 -0.99 5.22
N THR A 61 25.50 -1.20 3.90
CA THR A 61 25.95 -2.47 3.31
C THR A 61 27.40 -2.45 2.84
N PHE A 62 28.07 -1.29 2.88
CA PHE A 62 29.43 -1.08 2.36
C PHE A 62 29.59 -1.49 0.88
N LEU A 63 28.49 -1.58 0.14
CA LEU A 63 28.50 -1.86 -1.30
C LEU A 63 28.85 -0.58 -2.06
N SER A 64 29.57 -0.71 -3.19
CA SER A 64 29.91 0.44 -4.03
C SER A 64 28.63 1.04 -4.61
N ALA A 65 28.61 2.38 -4.69
CA ALA A 65 27.48 3.15 -5.22
C ALA A 65 27.41 3.14 -6.76
N ASP A 66 28.13 2.24 -7.44
CA ASP A 66 28.32 2.27 -8.90
C ASP A 66 27.03 2.01 -9.70
N ASP A 67 25.95 1.55 -9.05
CA ASP A 67 24.61 1.38 -9.65
C ASP A 67 23.59 2.41 -9.08
N SER A 68 24.09 3.58 -8.65
CA SER A 68 23.21 4.68 -8.26
C SER A 68 22.49 5.24 -9.48
N LEU A 69 21.16 5.34 -9.37
CA LEU A 69 20.35 6.00 -10.40
C LEU A 69 20.66 7.51 -10.46
N PHE A 70 20.94 8.15 -9.32
CA PHE A 70 21.11 9.59 -9.21
C PHE A 70 22.57 9.95 -9.00
N THR A 71 23.03 10.99 -9.69
CA THR A 71 24.28 11.70 -9.39
C THR A 71 24.07 12.70 -8.25
N ASP A 72 25.16 13.22 -7.68
CA ASP A 72 25.06 14.27 -6.65
C ASP A 72 24.42 15.55 -7.20
N GLN A 73 24.73 15.92 -8.45
CA GLN A 73 24.09 17.05 -9.13
C GLN A 73 22.58 16.83 -9.33
N ASP A 74 22.15 15.59 -9.66
CA ASP A 74 20.72 15.27 -9.78
C ASP A 74 20.01 15.50 -8.44
N ILE A 75 20.63 15.09 -7.34
CA ILE A 75 20.07 15.24 -5.99
C ILE A 75 19.97 16.72 -5.59
N ASP A 76 21.01 17.50 -5.85
CA ASP A 76 21.00 18.95 -5.57
C ASP A 76 19.92 19.67 -6.37
N ASN A 77 19.74 19.31 -7.64
CA ASN A 77 18.68 19.86 -8.49
C ASN A 77 17.28 19.53 -7.94
N LEU A 78 17.08 18.31 -7.41
CA LEU A 78 15.81 17.92 -6.79
C LEU A 78 15.51 18.71 -5.52
N TRP A 79 16.50 19.00 -4.67
CA TRP A 79 16.33 19.87 -3.50
C TRP A 79 15.92 21.29 -3.90
N VAL A 80 16.60 21.86 -4.90
CA VAL A 80 16.28 23.20 -5.44
C VAL A 80 14.85 23.22 -5.96
N ARG A 81 14.45 22.21 -6.75
CA ARG A 81 13.10 22.11 -7.29
C ARG A 81 12.03 21.99 -6.21
N ALA A 82 12.24 21.13 -5.22
CA ALA A 82 11.30 20.99 -4.10
C ALA A 82 11.10 22.33 -3.36
N SER A 83 12.17 23.10 -3.17
CA SER A 83 12.13 24.42 -2.55
C SER A 83 11.42 25.46 -3.44
N GLN A 84 11.74 25.49 -4.74
CA GLN A 84 11.12 26.39 -5.71
C GLN A 84 9.62 26.14 -5.89
N ALA A 85 9.17 24.89 -5.80
CA ALA A 85 7.75 24.56 -5.92
C ALA A 85 6.92 25.12 -4.74
N ILE A 86 7.48 25.18 -3.53
CA ILE A 86 6.74 25.71 -2.36
C ILE A 86 6.94 27.21 -2.15
N ALA A 87 8.04 27.79 -2.64
CA ALA A 87 8.38 29.20 -2.47
C ALA A 87 7.31 30.22 -2.92
N PRO A 88 6.59 30.03 -4.05
CA PRO A 88 5.56 30.99 -4.48
C PRO A 88 4.23 30.83 -3.74
N LEU A 89 4.06 29.80 -2.91
CA LEU A 89 2.81 29.55 -2.22
C LEU A 89 2.59 30.54 -1.06
N PRO A 90 1.34 30.94 -0.75
CA PRO A 90 1.05 31.79 0.38
C PRO A 90 1.56 31.20 1.70
N SER A 91 2.15 32.02 2.56
CA SER A 91 2.56 31.60 3.91
C SER A 91 1.34 31.14 4.69
N THR A 92 1.26 29.83 4.89
CA THR A 92 0.27 29.16 5.72
C THR A 92 1.00 28.22 6.66
N PRO A 93 0.41 27.82 7.79
CA PRO A 93 1.03 26.85 8.68
C PRO A 93 1.47 25.56 7.98
N ALA A 94 0.72 25.12 6.95
CA ALA A 94 1.07 23.92 6.17
C ALA A 94 2.30 24.13 5.26
N VAL A 95 2.42 25.31 4.62
CA VAL A 95 3.56 25.69 3.77
C VAL A 95 4.81 25.96 4.62
N GLU A 96 4.65 26.62 5.76
CA GLU A 96 5.73 26.83 6.74
C GLU A 96 6.26 25.49 7.28
N GLU A 97 5.38 24.58 7.70
CA GLU A 97 5.76 23.24 8.14
C GLU A 97 6.47 22.44 7.04
N ALA A 98 6.02 22.55 5.79
CA ALA A 98 6.67 21.92 4.65
C ALA A 98 8.07 22.50 4.39
N THR A 99 8.20 23.83 4.47
CA THR A 99 9.47 24.56 4.28
C THR A 99 10.48 24.21 5.36
N ASP A 100 10.09 24.25 6.63
CA ASP A 100 10.92 23.87 7.78
C ASP A 100 11.32 22.39 7.72
N GLY A 101 10.38 21.53 7.37
CA GLY A 101 10.62 20.10 7.18
C GLY A 101 11.66 19.84 6.08
N LEU A 102 11.52 20.53 4.95
CA LEU A 102 12.44 20.40 3.80
C LEU A 102 13.84 20.89 4.17
N GLN A 103 13.94 22.07 4.79
CA GLN A 103 15.21 22.64 5.23
C GLN A 103 15.92 21.74 6.25
N LYS A 104 15.17 21.18 7.20
CA LYS A 104 15.71 20.21 8.17
C LYS A 104 16.22 18.95 7.47
N ALA A 105 15.47 18.41 6.52
CA ALA A 105 15.88 17.22 5.76
C ALA A 105 17.16 17.49 4.94
N TYR A 106 17.24 18.63 4.27
CA TYR A 106 18.43 19.05 3.53
C TYR A 106 19.65 19.24 4.44
N THR A 107 19.47 19.85 5.61
CA THR A 107 20.53 20.01 6.61
C THR A 107 21.11 18.66 7.04
N LEU A 108 20.25 17.67 7.32
CA LEU A 108 20.67 16.32 7.66
C LEU A 108 21.44 15.64 6.51
N TYR A 109 20.96 15.80 5.28
CA TYR A 109 21.63 15.29 4.08
C TYR A 109 23.01 15.92 3.89
N SER A 110 23.13 17.24 3.98
CA SER A 110 24.39 17.96 3.85
C SER A 110 25.39 17.58 4.95
N GLN A 111 24.93 17.42 6.19
CA GLN A 111 25.75 16.89 7.28
C GLN A 111 26.24 15.46 7.00
N ALA A 112 25.41 14.61 6.39
CA ALA A 112 25.82 13.27 6.01
C ALA A 112 26.91 13.27 4.93
N LYS A 113 26.81 14.16 3.94
CA LYS A 113 27.78 14.31 2.85
C LYS A 113 29.14 14.84 3.31
N ASN A 114 29.14 15.75 4.29
CA ASN A 114 30.35 16.38 4.82
C ASN A 114 30.90 15.69 6.07
N GLY A 115 30.16 14.74 6.65
CA GLY A 115 30.49 14.07 7.90
C GLY A 115 31.45 12.90 7.74
N ASN A 116 31.90 12.35 8.87
CA ASN A 116 32.65 11.09 8.86
C ASN A 116 31.72 9.88 8.59
N SER A 117 32.31 8.78 8.11
CA SER A 117 31.57 7.58 7.67
C SER A 117 30.70 6.96 8.77
N ALA A 118 31.08 7.10 10.05
CA ALA A 118 30.40 6.49 11.18
C ALA A 118 28.96 7.02 11.39
N GLN A 119 28.69 8.29 11.06
CA GLN A 119 27.37 8.92 11.24
C GLN A 119 26.57 9.05 9.95
N THR A 120 27.22 8.88 8.79
CA THR A 120 26.63 9.09 7.46
C THR A 120 25.32 8.33 7.29
N SER A 121 25.32 7.02 7.59
CA SER A 121 24.13 6.18 7.43
C SER A 121 22.94 6.65 8.28
N ALA A 122 23.18 6.99 9.55
CA ALA A 122 22.13 7.44 10.47
C ALA A 122 21.55 8.80 10.07
N LEU A 123 22.38 9.72 9.55
CA LEU A 123 21.94 11.02 9.05
C LEU A 123 21.12 10.87 7.76
N LEU A 124 21.57 10.02 6.82
CA LEU A 124 20.81 9.71 5.61
C LEU A 124 19.45 9.06 5.92
N ASP A 125 19.39 8.18 6.92
CA ASP A 125 18.15 7.54 7.36
C ASP A 125 17.15 8.57 7.93
N LYS A 126 17.64 9.52 8.73
CA LYS A 126 16.82 10.63 9.25
C LYS A 126 16.35 11.58 8.13
N ALA A 127 17.23 11.89 7.18
CA ALA A 127 16.89 12.71 6.02
C ALA A 127 15.81 11.99 5.18
N TYR A 128 16.00 10.70 4.87
CA TYR A 128 15.03 9.86 4.18
C TYR A 128 13.66 9.90 4.86
N HIS A 129 13.59 9.65 6.18
CA HIS A 129 12.32 9.68 6.90
C HIS A 129 11.65 11.05 6.90
N SER A 130 12.44 12.13 6.92
CA SER A 130 11.91 13.50 6.86
C SER A 130 11.32 13.81 5.48
N VAL A 131 12.04 13.50 4.39
CA VAL A 131 11.53 13.68 3.01
C VAL A 131 10.33 12.78 2.75
N ALA A 132 10.38 11.51 3.17
CA ALA A 132 9.27 10.57 3.02
C ALA A 132 8.01 11.09 3.71
N ALA A 133 8.11 11.65 4.92
CA ALA A 133 6.97 12.24 5.61
C ALA A 133 6.36 13.43 4.86
N LEU A 134 7.19 14.31 4.28
CA LEU A 134 6.73 15.43 3.44
C LEU A 134 6.04 14.92 2.18
N TRP A 135 6.65 13.94 1.50
CA TRP A 135 6.10 13.31 0.31
C TRP A 135 4.73 12.69 0.59
N GLU A 136 4.64 11.92 1.68
CA GLU A 136 3.40 11.28 2.08
C GLU A 136 2.30 12.30 2.34
N LYS A 137 2.61 13.41 3.02
CA LYS A 137 1.66 14.50 3.27
C LYS A 137 1.20 15.17 1.98
N ALA A 138 2.11 15.46 1.06
CA ALA A 138 1.80 16.10 -0.23
C ALA A 138 0.86 15.22 -1.08
N VAL A 139 1.14 13.92 -1.14
CA VAL A 139 0.28 12.92 -1.82
C VAL A 139 -1.08 12.81 -1.13
N ASP A 140 -1.11 12.74 0.20
CA ASP A 140 -2.37 12.59 0.94
C ASP A 140 -3.25 13.85 0.79
N GLN A 141 -2.66 15.04 0.67
CA GLN A 141 -3.36 16.29 0.34
C GLN A 141 -3.97 16.25 -1.07
N GLU A 142 -3.21 15.79 -2.07
CA GLU A 142 -3.71 15.59 -3.44
C GLU A 142 -4.93 14.63 -3.43
N CYS A 143 -4.76 13.44 -2.84
CA CYS A 143 -5.79 12.39 -2.83
C CYS A 143 -7.03 12.80 -2.03
N SER A 144 -6.88 13.49 -0.90
CA SER A 144 -8.00 13.90 -0.06
C SER A 144 -8.93 14.89 -0.76
N SER A 145 -8.39 15.74 -1.65
CA SER A 145 -9.20 16.64 -2.47
C SER A 145 -10.08 15.91 -3.48
N LEU A 146 -9.71 14.67 -3.85
CA LEU A 146 -10.36 13.88 -4.90
C LEU A 146 -11.30 12.79 -4.36
N CYS A 147 -11.11 12.36 -3.12
CA CYS A 147 -11.83 11.21 -2.55
C CYS A 147 -13.17 11.58 -1.92
N LYS A 148 -14.28 11.10 -2.52
CA LYS A 148 -15.58 11.02 -1.85
C LYS A 148 -15.49 10.01 -0.70
N LYS A 149 -16.02 10.35 0.48
CA LYS A 149 -16.15 9.40 1.61
C LYS A 149 -16.87 8.15 1.12
N GLN A 150 -16.14 7.06 0.97
CA GLN A 150 -16.71 5.78 0.59
C GLN A 150 -17.50 5.25 1.79
N THR A 151 -18.80 5.03 1.62
CA THR A 151 -19.62 4.35 2.61
C THR A 151 -19.03 2.95 2.83
N ALA A 152 -18.77 2.59 4.08
CA ALA A 152 -18.28 1.25 4.38
C ALA A 152 -19.32 0.23 3.90
N ALA A 153 -18.86 -0.77 3.15
CA ALA A 153 -19.66 -1.93 2.80
C ALA A 153 -20.25 -2.56 4.07
N ILE A 154 -21.55 -2.84 4.06
CA ILE A 154 -22.21 -3.59 5.13
C ILE A 154 -22.15 -5.07 4.74
N ASN A 155 -21.64 -5.89 5.65
CA ASN A 155 -21.64 -7.34 5.55
C ASN A 155 -22.07 -7.88 6.91
N GLN A 156 -23.27 -8.45 6.98
CA GLN A 156 -23.84 -8.85 8.28
C GLN A 156 -23.05 -9.99 8.93
N ASP A 157 -22.58 -10.95 8.14
CA ASP A 157 -21.77 -12.07 8.63
C ASP A 157 -20.49 -11.57 9.30
N PHE A 158 -19.82 -10.60 8.68
CA PHE A 158 -18.61 -9.96 9.22
C PHE A 158 -18.88 -9.26 10.55
N GLU A 159 -19.94 -8.45 10.62
CA GLU A 159 -20.27 -7.69 11.83
C GLU A 159 -20.67 -8.63 12.98
N ASN A 160 -21.37 -9.72 12.69
CA ASN A 160 -21.80 -10.71 13.66
C ASN A 160 -20.73 -11.73 14.05
N ASN A 161 -19.67 -11.91 13.25
CA ASN A 161 -18.62 -12.91 13.51
C ASN A 161 -17.86 -12.61 14.81
N THR A 162 -18.00 -13.45 15.83
CA THR A 162 -17.45 -13.16 17.16
C THR A 162 -15.98 -13.55 17.31
N VAL A 163 -15.49 -14.43 16.44
CA VAL A 163 -14.10 -14.92 16.47
C VAL A 163 -13.10 -13.97 15.81
N ILE A 164 -13.54 -12.97 15.04
CA ILE A 164 -12.66 -11.94 14.49
C ILE A 164 -12.47 -10.83 15.53
N PRO A 165 -11.24 -10.61 16.05
CA PRO A 165 -10.99 -9.58 17.04
C PRO A 165 -11.35 -8.16 16.54
N LYS A 166 -11.83 -7.29 17.44
CA LYS A 166 -12.27 -5.92 17.10
C LYS A 166 -11.20 -5.10 16.35
N ASN A 167 -9.94 -5.22 16.76
CA ASN A 167 -8.82 -4.54 16.09
C ASN A 167 -8.59 -5.06 14.67
N VAL A 168 -8.78 -6.35 14.42
CA VAL A 168 -8.73 -6.94 13.07
C VAL A 168 -9.92 -6.43 12.26
N LYS A 169 -11.13 -6.47 12.82
CA LYS A 169 -12.34 -5.95 12.15
C LYS A 169 -12.14 -4.52 11.68
N ALA A 170 -11.68 -3.63 12.55
CA ALA A 170 -11.43 -2.23 12.22
C ALA A 170 -10.47 -2.04 11.02
N LYS A 171 -9.47 -2.91 10.88
CA LYS A 171 -8.46 -2.82 9.80
C LYS A 171 -8.92 -3.42 8.48
N ILE A 172 -9.77 -4.44 8.50
CA ILE A 172 -10.24 -5.11 7.27
C ILE A 172 -11.59 -4.60 6.78
N ARG A 173 -12.42 -4.01 7.65
CA ARG A 173 -13.75 -3.47 7.34
C ARG A 173 -13.82 -2.63 6.06
N PRO A 174 -12.86 -1.72 5.77
CA PRO A 174 -12.92 -0.91 4.54
C PRO A 174 -12.85 -1.70 3.23
N TYR A 175 -12.48 -2.99 3.31
CA TYR A 175 -12.23 -3.85 2.15
C TYR A 175 -13.13 -5.08 2.13
N ILE A 176 -14.09 -5.20 3.05
CA ILE A 176 -14.97 -6.36 3.11
C ILE A 176 -15.83 -6.41 1.84
N ILE A 177 -16.01 -7.63 1.33
CA ILE A 177 -16.95 -7.90 0.25
C ILE A 177 -18.38 -7.59 0.68
N GLU A 178 -19.09 -6.80 -0.12
CA GLU A 178 -20.49 -6.44 0.11
C GLU A 178 -21.43 -7.65 -0.01
N ASP A 179 -22.55 -7.62 0.70
CA ASP A 179 -23.54 -8.70 0.68
C ASP A 179 -24.13 -8.94 -0.73
N HIS A 180 -24.30 -7.88 -1.53
CA HIS A 180 -24.79 -7.97 -2.90
C HIS A 180 -23.68 -8.20 -3.95
N HIS A 181 -22.43 -8.43 -3.55
CA HIS A 181 -21.36 -8.71 -4.51
C HIS A 181 -21.65 -10.06 -5.23
N PRO A 182 -21.51 -10.15 -6.56
CA PRO A 182 -21.94 -11.33 -7.32
C PRO A 182 -21.26 -12.66 -6.91
N MET A 183 -20.08 -12.57 -6.28
CA MET A 183 -19.35 -13.73 -5.77
C MET A 183 -19.64 -14.08 -4.30
N LYS A 184 -20.36 -13.24 -3.54
CA LYS A 184 -20.57 -13.47 -2.09
C LYS A 184 -21.30 -14.78 -1.83
N ALA A 185 -22.47 -14.99 -2.43
CA ALA A 185 -23.25 -16.22 -2.27
C ALA A 185 -22.46 -17.49 -2.65
N LYS A 186 -21.62 -17.40 -3.68
CA LYS A 186 -20.78 -18.53 -4.13
C LYS A 186 -19.63 -18.82 -3.16
N LEU A 187 -19.06 -17.78 -2.56
CA LEU A 187 -18.08 -17.95 -1.48
C LEU A 187 -18.75 -18.61 -0.27
N ASP A 188 -19.97 -18.18 0.08
CA ASP A 188 -20.70 -18.78 1.20
C ASP A 188 -20.99 -20.26 0.95
N GLU A 189 -21.42 -20.63 -0.25
CA GLU A 189 -21.64 -22.03 -0.64
C GLU A 189 -20.39 -22.90 -0.43
N ILE A 190 -19.21 -22.35 -0.74
CA ILE A 190 -17.93 -23.05 -0.60
C ILE A 190 -17.52 -23.17 0.88
N PHE A 191 -17.61 -22.08 1.66
CA PHE A 191 -16.97 -21.97 2.97
C PHE A 191 -17.88 -22.25 4.17
N TYR A 192 -19.21 -22.18 4.05
CA TYR A 192 -20.12 -22.45 5.18
C TYR A 192 -20.30 -23.94 5.51
N LYS A 193 -20.08 -24.83 4.53
CA LYS A 193 -20.31 -26.27 4.71
C LYS A 193 -19.13 -26.99 5.37
N GLN A 194 -17.91 -26.56 5.08
CA GLN A 194 -16.68 -27.18 5.57
C GLN A 194 -15.57 -26.14 5.69
N ARG A 195 -14.60 -26.36 6.58
CA ARG A 195 -13.44 -25.49 6.72
C ARG A 195 -12.47 -25.78 5.57
N VAL A 196 -12.78 -25.25 4.38
CA VAL A 196 -12.03 -25.54 3.15
C VAL A 196 -10.54 -25.22 3.29
N THR A 197 -10.20 -24.21 4.10
CA THR A 197 -8.84 -23.77 4.37
C THR A 197 -8.06 -24.63 5.35
N THR A 198 -8.60 -25.73 5.92
CA THR A 198 -7.87 -26.52 6.94
C THR A 198 -6.47 -26.89 6.47
N ASN A 199 -6.33 -27.41 5.25
CA ASN A 199 -5.05 -27.70 4.63
C ASN A 199 -5.16 -27.75 3.09
N LYS A 200 -4.02 -27.92 2.40
CA LYS A 200 -3.98 -28.01 0.93
C LYS A 200 -4.85 -29.14 0.36
N LYS A 201 -5.02 -30.26 1.08
CA LYS A 201 -5.81 -31.42 0.63
C LYS A 201 -7.31 -31.08 0.66
N THR A 202 -7.83 -30.49 1.75
CA THR A 202 -9.23 -30.04 1.83
C THR A 202 -9.51 -28.94 0.82
N PHE A 203 -8.58 -28.01 0.64
CA PHE A 203 -8.68 -26.93 -0.33
C PHE A 203 -8.83 -27.46 -1.77
N LYS A 204 -7.98 -28.42 -2.16
CA LYS A 204 -8.07 -29.10 -3.46
C LYS A 204 -9.37 -29.91 -3.61
N LYS A 205 -9.77 -30.65 -2.57
CA LYS A 205 -11.00 -31.47 -2.58
C LYS A 205 -12.25 -30.61 -2.76
N ALA A 206 -12.24 -29.38 -2.24
CA ALA A 206 -13.32 -28.42 -2.42
C ALA A 206 -13.40 -27.83 -3.85
N GLY A 207 -12.50 -28.19 -4.76
CA GLY A 207 -12.53 -27.75 -6.16
C GLY A 207 -11.53 -26.64 -6.51
N PHE A 208 -10.72 -26.17 -5.56
CA PHE A 208 -9.70 -25.18 -5.86
C PHE A 208 -8.52 -25.77 -6.63
N LYS A 209 -8.15 -25.09 -7.73
CA LYS A 209 -6.92 -25.33 -8.47
C LYS A 209 -5.89 -24.26 -8.08
N THR A 210 -4.91 -24.63 -7.28
CA THR A 210 -3.78 -23.74 -6.93
C THR A 210 -2.93 -23.47 -8.15
N LEU A 211 -2.78 -22.19 -8.50
CA LEU A 211 -1.94 -21.71 -9.60
C LEU A 211 -0.51 -21.45 -9.12
N ARG A 212 -0.38 -20.87 -7.93
CA ARG A 212 0.91 -20.50 -7.34
C ARG A 212 0.81 -20.57 -5.82
N GLN A 213 1.89 -20.99 -5.19
CA GLN A 213 2.12 -20.80 -3.75
C GLN A 213 3.31 -19.86 -3.58
N GLY A 214 3.14 -18.80 -2.81
CA GLY A 214 4.21 -17.83 -2.57
C GLY A 214 5.25 -18.42 -1.60
N PRO A 215 6.52 -18.57 -1.99
CA PRO A 215 7.51 -19.25 -1.16
C PRO A 215 7.82 -18.51 0.15
N ARG A 216 7.67 -17.18 0.16
CA ARG A 216 7.94 -16.31 1.33
C ARG A 216 6.67 -15.70 1.94
N SER A 217 5.59 -15.68 1.17
CA SER A 217 4.30 -15.13 1.63
C SER A 217 3.34 -16.20 2.10
N TYR A 218 3.62 -17.48 1.81
CA TYR A 218 2.84 -18.68 2.16
C TYR A 218 1.41 -18.70 1.61
N VAL A 219 0.95 -17.61 1.00
CA VAL A 219 -0.36 -17.49 0.37
C VAL A 219 -0.48 -18.41 -0.84
N HIS A 220 -1.62 -19.08 -0.92
CA HIS A 220 -2.06 -19.85 -2.07
C HIS A 220 -2.91 -18.97 -2.99
N VAL A 221 -2.49 -18.82 -4.24
CA VAL A 221 -3.29 -18.18 -5.29
C VAL A 221 -3.98 -19.28 -6.08
N ALA A 222 -5.30 -19.29 -6.12
CA ALA A 222 -6.09 -20.36 -6.71
C ALA A 222 -7.31 -19.87 -7.49
N ARG A 223 -7.79 -20.72 -8.40
CA ARG A 223 -9.08 -20.58 -9.11
C ARG A 223 -10.07 -21.61 -8.59
N HIS A 224 -11.35 -21.27 -8.68
CA HIS A 224 -12.45 -22.17 -8.41
C HIS A 224 -13.50 -22.06 -9.52
N PRO A 225 -14.10 -23.16 -10.02
CA PRO A 225 -15.09 -23.10 -11.10
C PRO A 225 -16.28 -22.17 -10.82
N LEU A 226 -16.79 -22.15 -9.58
CA LEU A 226 -17.89 -21.25 -9.20
C LEU A 226 -17.48 -19.76 -9.23
N LEU A 227 -16.19 -19.45 -9.05
CA LEU A 227 -15.67 -18.08 -8.96
C LEU A 227 -15.06 -17.61 -10.29
N SER A 228 -15.75 -17.91 -11.41
CA SER A 228 -15.29 -17.52 -12.75
C SER A 228 -15.03 -16.02 -12.86
N GLY A 229 -13.89 -15.64 -13.44
CA GLY A 229 -13.41 -14.26 -13.51
C GLY A 229 -12.71 -13.75 -12.25
N TYR A 230 -12.50 -14.60 -11.24
CA TYR A 230 -11.84 -14.23 -9.98
C TYR A 230 -10.76 -15.25 -9.56
N LEU A 231 -9.84 -14.76 -8.74
CA LEU A 231 -8.82 -15.51 -8.03
C LEU A 231 -9.04 -15.39 -6.52
N VAL A 232 -8.72 -16.46 -5.80
CA VAL A 232 -8.67 -16.47 -4.34
C VAL A 232 -7.21 -16.50 -3.90
N LYS A 233 -6.83 -15.58 -3.01
CA LYS A 233 -5.59 -15.64 -2.24
C LYS A 233 -5.92 -16.05 -0.80
N ALA A 234 -5.55 -17.26 -0.41
CA ALA A 234 -5.89 -17.85 0.88
C ALA A 234 -4.65 -18.38 1.61
N TYR A 235 -4.72 -18.42 2.94
CA TYR A 235 -3.76 -19.08 3.80
C TYR A 235 -4.43 -20.33 4.37
N MET A 236 -3.69 -21.44 4.44
CA MET A 236 -4.21 -22.68 4.98
C MET A 236 -4.05 -22.68 6.50
N ASP A 237 -5.02 -23.20 7.25
CA ASP A 237 -4.99 -23.17 8.71
C ASP A 237 -3.82 -24.01 9.28
N ASP A 238 -3.26 -24.96 8.53
CA ASP A 238 -2.02 -25.69 8.87
C ASP A 238 -0.71 -24.90 8.59
N GLU A 239 -0.80 -23.66 8.09
CA GLU A 239 0.34 -22.78 7.88
C GLU A 239 0.58 -21.89 9.11
N LEU A 240 1.47 -22.36 10.00
CA LEU A 240 1.82 -21.64 11.22
C LEU A 240 2.84 -20.51 11.02
N ARG A 241 3.49 -20.43 9.85
CA ARG A 241 4.55 -19.44 9.62
C ARG A 241 3.96 -18.08 9.27
N GLU A 242 4.55 -17.04 9.82
CA GLU A 242 4.15 -15.65 9.55
C GLU A 242 5.19 -14.91 8.72
N LYS A 243 4.73 -14.25 7.65
CA LYS A 243 5.57 -13.34 6.87
C LYS A 243 5.87 -12.09 7.69
N ARG A 244 7.16 -11.87 7.98
CA ARG A 244 7.67 -10.73 8.77
C ARG A 244 6.98 -10.57 10.14
N LYS A 245 6.66 -11.70 10.81
CA LYS A 245 5.98 -11.70 12.12
C LYS A 245 4.67 -10.91 12.12
N ARG A 246 3.93 -11.02 11.01
CA ARG A 246 2.62 -10.39 10.84
C ARG A 246 1.62 -11.48 10.42
N PRO A 247 0.41 -11.46 10.99
CA PRO A 247 -0.63 -12.42 10.66
C PRO A 247 -1.09 -12.25 9.21
N SER A 248 -1.62 -13.33 8.63
CA SER A 248 -2.04 -13.37 7.22
C SER A 248 -2.98 -12.25 6.80
N TRP A 249 -4.00 -11.94 7.62
CA TRP A 249 -4.99 -10.89 7.33
C TRP A 249 -4.35 -9.51 7.09
N HIS A 250 -3.21 -9.23 7.73
CA HIS A 250 -2.50 -7.95 7.56
C HIS A 250 -2.07 -7.75 6.11
N TRP A 251 -1.51 -8.79 5.50
CA TRP A 251 -1.04 -8.77 4.12
C TRP A 251 -2.18 -8.78 3.10
N LEU A 252 -3.35 -9.31 3.46
CA LEU A 252 -4.55 -9.22 2.64
C LEU A 252 -5.09 -7.78 2.64
N ALA A 253 -5.20 -7.16 3.81
CA ALA A 253 -5.63 -5.76 3.95
C ALA A 253 -4.69 -4.79 3.22
N LYS A 254 -3.37 -4.97 3.35
CA LYS A 254 -2.38 -4.14 2.65
C LYS A 254 -2.51 -4.23 1.13
N ARG A 255 -2.85 -5.41 0.58
CA ARG A 255 -3.13 -5.56 -0.85
C ARG A 255 -4.36 -4.77 -1.29
N CYS A 256 -5.44 -4.79 -0.52
CA CYS A 256 -6.63 -3.99 -0.82
C CYS A 256 -6.32 -2.48 -0.73
N GLU A 257 -5.61 -2.06 0.32
CA GLU A 257 -5.17 -0.67 0.50
C GLU A 257 -4.38 -0.18 -0.72
N GLY A 258 -3.34 -0.91 -1.13
CA GLY A 258 -2.54 -0.53 -2.29
C GLY A 258 -3.32 -0.55 -3.61
N ALA A 259 -4.23 -1.51 -3.77
CA ALA A 259 -5.06 -1.58 -4.97
C ALA A 259 -6.00 -0.38 -5.09
N LYS A 260 -6.61 0.02 -3.97
CA LYS A 260 -7.50 1.18 -3.93
C LYS A 260 -6.75 2.48 -4.23
N LYS A 261 -5.58 2.69 -3.62
CA LYS A 261 -4.73 3.86 -3.90
C LYS A 261 -4.37 3.98 -5.38
N ILE A 262 -3.93 2.88 -6.00
CA ILE A 262 -3.59 2.87 -7.43
C ILE A 262 -4.84 3.15 -8.29
N ASP A 263 -5.98 2.56 -7.96
CA ASP A 263 -7.24 2.78 -8.68
C ASP A 263 -7.69 4.24 -8.63
N GLU A 264 -7.56 4.90 -7.47
CA GLU A 264 -7.84 6.32 -7.30
C GLU A 264 -6.95 7.20 -8.17
N ILE A 265 -5.63 6.92 -8.20
CA ILE A 265 -4.67 7.65 -9.06
C ILE A 265 -4.97 7.43 -10.54
N ILE A 266 -5.25 6.18 -10.95
CA ILE A 266 -5.59 5.87 -12.35
C ILE A 266 -6.80 6.69 -12.80
N LYS A 267 -7.82 6.79 -11.95
CA LYS A 267 -9.04 7.56 -12.26
C LYS A 267 -8.79 9.06 -12.29
N SER A 268 -8.11 9.62 -11.27
CA SER A 268 -7.91 11.07 -11.17
C SER A 268 -6.99 11.60 -12.26
N ARG A 269 -5.95 10.84 -12.63
CA ARG A 269 -4.97 11.19 -13.65
C ARG A 269 -5.35 10.72 -15.06
N LYS A 270 -6.51 10.07 -15.21
CA LYS A 270 -7.00 9.53 -16.50
C LYS A 270 -5.97 8.62 -17.19
N ILE A 271 -5.28 7.81 -16.40
CA ILE A 271 -4.28 6.85 -16.87
C ILE A 271 -4.95 5.83 -17.82
N ARG A 272 -4.32 5.54 -18.95
CA ARG A 272 -4.92 4.74 -20.03
C ARG A 272 -4.29 3.37 -20.20
N PHE A 273 -2.99 3.26 -19.98
CA PHE A 273 -2.22 2.04 -20.21
C PHE A 273 -2.16 1.12 -19.00
N PHE A 274 -2.57 1.61 -17.83
CA PHE A 274 -2.54 0.84 -16.59
C PHE A 274 -3.91 0.66 -15.96
N THR A 275 -4.08 -0.48 -15.30
CA THR A 275 -5.23 -0.84 -14.49
C THR A 275 -4.78 -1.58 -13.24
N VAL A 276 -5.66 -1.78 -12.27
CA VAL A 276 -5.35 -2.53 -11.06
C VAL A 276 -6.45 -3.54 -10.76
N ALA A 277 -6.07 -4.73 -10.32
CA ALA A 277 -7.05 -5.74 -9.95
C ALA A 277 -7.86 -5.25 -8.73
N SER A 278 -9.19 -5.19 -8.88
CA SER A 278 -10.11 -4.99 -7.76
C SER A 278 -9.99 -6.14 -6.75
N LYS A 279 -10.06 -5.80 -5.47
CA LYS A 279 -9.74 -6.69 -4.35
C LYS A 279 -10.73 -6.51 -3.20
N TRP A 280 -11.19 -7.63 -2.65
CA TRP A 280 -12.11 -7.67 -1.52
C TRP A 280 -11.68 -8.73 -0.51
N ILE A 281 -11.94 -8.47 0.75
CA ILE A 281 -11.72 -9.41 1.84
C ILE A 281 -13.03 -10.15 2.09
N TYR A 282 -12.98 -11.47 1.98
CA TYR A 282 -14.07 -12.34 2.42
C TYR A 282 -13.74 -12.85 3.83
N PRO A 283 -14.55 -12.52 4.85
CA PRO A 283 -14.38 -13.09 6.18
C PRO A 283 -14.71 -14.58 6.13
N LEU A 284 -13.82 -15.41 6.67
CA LEU A 284 -14.14 -16.83 6.82
C LEU A 284 -15.17 -17.00 7.94
N PRO A 285 -16.17 -17.88 7.78
CA PRO A 285 -17.22 -18.03 8.78
C PRO A 285 -16.66 -18.55 10.11
N GLU A 286 -17.36 -18.25 11.19
CA GLU A 286 -17.01 -18.72 12.54
C GLU A 286 -16.99 -20.25 12.60
N HIS A 287 -18.03 -20.84 12.01
CA HIS A 287 -18.21 -22.27 11.81
C HIS A 287 -18.32 -22.62 10.33
N PRO A 288 -17.79 -23.78 9.92
CA PRO A 288 -16.98 -24.71 10.71
C PRO A 288 -15.61 -24.12 11.07
N SER A 289 -15.13 -24.45 12.27
CA SER A 289 -13.84 -24.00 12.79
C SER A 289 -12.68 -24.88 12.29
N PRO A 290 -11.43 -24.37 12.23
CA PRO A 290 -10.28 -25.25 12.11
C PRO A 290 -10.16 -26.18 13.34
N PRO A 291 -9.40 -27.28 13.23
CA PRO A 291 -9.06 -28.12 14.39
C PRO A 291 -8.44 -27.32 15.54
N LEU A 292 -8.77 -27.69 16.78
CA LEU A 292 -8.24 -27.06 17.99
C LEU A 292 -7.00 -27.81 18.48
N ASP A 293 -5.93 -27.75 17.70
CA ASP A 293 -4.64 -28.36 18.02
C ASP A 293 -3.46 -27.42 17.70
N SER A 294 -2.25 -27.80 18.13
CA SER A 294 -1.05 -26.99 17.94
C SER A 294 -0.54 -26.94 16.50
N SER A 295 -1.09 -27.76 15.60
CA SER A 295 -0.74 -27.81 14.19
C SER A 295 -1.60 -26.90 13.31
N HIS A 296 -2.61 -26.23 13.88
CA HIS A 296 -3.50 -25.33 13.16
C HIS A 296 -3.60 -23.95 13.81
N THR A 297 -3.84 -22.95 12.98
CA THR A 297 -4.16 -21.58 13.37
C THR A 297 -5.41 -21.11 12.65
N ARG A 298 -6.23 -20.28 13.31
CA ARG A 298 -7.42 -19.72 12.66
C ARG A 298 -7.04 -18.53 11.79
N HIS A 299 -7.13 -18.71 10.47
CA HIS A 299 -7.17 -17.56 9.57
C HIS A 299 -8.56 -16.93 9.53
N TYR A 300 -8.63 -15.61 9.62
CA TYR A 300 -9.91 -14.88 9.72
C TYR A 300 -10.56 -14.58 8.38
N ALA A 301 -9.78 -14.55 7.31
CA ALA A 301 -10.25 -14.09 6.01
C ALA A 301 -9.38 -14.62 4.86
N LEU A 302 -9.94 -14.53 3.66
CA LEU A 302 -9.23 -14.65 2.39
C LEU A 302 -9.43 -13.40 1.55
N LEU A 303 -8.66 -13.28 0.48
CA LEU A 303 -8.76 -12.20 -0.48
C LEU A 303 -9.33 -12.72 -1.80
N LEU A 304 -10.45 -12.14 -2.21
CA LEU A 304 -11.00 -12.28 -3.56
C LEU A 304 -10.38 -11.17 -4.43
N ALA A 305 -9.82 -11.53 -5.57
CA ALA A 305 -9.28 -10.58 -6.54
C ALA A 305 -9.87 -10.84 -7.93
N LYS A 306 -10.17 -9.78 -8.68
CA LYS A 306 -10.56 -9.92 -10.08
C LYS A 306 -9.41 -10.55 -10.88
N ASP A 307 -9.71 -11.54 -11.71
CA ASP A 307 -8.73 -12.13 -12.62
C ASP A 307 -8.53 -11.20 -13.81
N MET A 308 -7.29 -10.75 -14.01
CA MET A 308 -6.93 -9.74 -15.02
C MET A 308 -6.58 -10.36 -16.38
N ASN A 309 -6.80 -11.66 -16.56
CA ASN A 309 -6.57 -12.37 -17.83
C ASN A 309 -5.18 -12.07 -18.42
N LEU A 310 -4.15 -12.29 -17.61
CA LEU A 310 -2.76 -11.99 -17.95
C LEU A 310 -2.27 -12.82 -19.14
N VAL A 311 -1.33 -12.26 -19.89
CA VAL A 311 -0.52 -13.03 -20.85
C VAL A 311 0.47 -13.96 -20.12
N SER A 312 1.17 -14.83 -20.85
CA SER A 312 2.22 -15.68 -20.26
C SER A 312 3.37 -14.82 -19.72
N LYS A 313 4.17 -15.37 -18.80
CA LYS A 313 5.33 -14.66 -18.24
C LYS A 313 6.29 -14.17 -19.33
N ASP A 314 6.58 -15.02 -20.31
CA ASP A 314 7.53 -14.70 -21.38
C ASP A 314 6.97 -13.62 -22.32
N ALA A 315 5.67 -13.69 -22.65
CA ALA A 315 5.01 -12.62 -23.41
C ALA A 315 5.02 -11.30 -22.65
N ASN A 316 4.78 -11.32 -21.33
CA ASN A 316 4.87 -10.11 -20.51
C ASN A 316 6.28 -9.50 -20.54
N LEU A 317 7.32 -10.32 -20.37
CA LEU A 317 8.71 -9.85 -20.43
C LEU A 317 9.09 -9.31 -21.81
N HIS A 318 8.56 -9.91 -22.88
CA HIS A 318 8.72 -9.41 -24.24
C HIS A 318 8.14 -7.99 -24.36
N VAL A 319 6.87 -7.79 -23.97
CA VAL A 319 6.22 -6.46 -24.02
C VAL A 319 7.02 -5.42 -23.23
N TRP A 320 7.46 -5.75 -22.01
CA TRP A 320 8.28 -4.84 -21.20
C TRP A 320 9.58 -4.41 -21.86
N SER A 321 10.22 -5.31 -22.61
CA SER A 321 11.52 -5.04 -23.24
C SER A 321 11.42 -4.41 -24.62
N HIS A 322 10.31 -4.60 -25.34
CA HIS A 322 10.20 -4.21 -26.75
C HIS A 322 9.09 -3.19 -27.04
N ASP A 323 8.00 -3.21 -26.27
CA ASP A 323 6.77 -2.47 -26.61
C ASP A 323 6.48 -1.28 -25.65
N ILE A 324 7.31 -1.09 -24.62
CA ILE A 324 7.22 0.08 -23.74
C ILE A 324 7.58 1.35 -24.52
N THR A 325 6.85 2.42 -24.24
CA THR A 325 6.99 3.74 -24.87
C THR A 325 7.13 4.80 -23.77
N GLU A 326 7.49 6.02 -24.15
CA GLU A 326 7.57 7.17 -23.22
C GLU A 326 6.24 7.39 -22.49
N ALA A 327 5.12 7.37 -23.22
CA ALA A 327 3.79 7.52 -22.62
C ALA A 327 3.42 6.41 -21.64
N HIS A 328 3.93 5.19 -21.82
CA HIS A 328 3.80 4.13 -20.82
C HIS A 328 4.57 4.47 -19.54
N LEU A 329 5.78 5.01 -19.69
CA LEU A 329 6.66 5.35 -18.56
C LEU A 329 6.16 6.58 -17.80
N ASP A 330 5.60 7.58 -18.49
CA ASP A 330 4.93 8.73 -17.88
C ASP A 330 3.80 8.32 -16.94
N GLU A 331 2.88 7.49 -17.45
CA GLU A 331 1.74 7.01 -16.69
C GLU A 331 2.18 6.12 -15.52
N LEU A 332 3.20 5.28 -15.73
CA LEU A 332 3.76 4.46 -14.66
C LEU A 332 4.43 5.32 -13.57
N TYR A 333 5.21 6.33 -13.96
CA TYR A 333 5.86 7.25 -13.04
C TYR A 333 4.83 8.00 -12.22
N ALA A 334 3.76 8.51 -12.86
CA ALA A 334 2.67 9.19 -12.19
C ALA A 334 2.00 8.31 -11.11
N ILE A 335 1.88 7.00 -11.37
CA ILE A 335 1.39 6.03 -10.38
C ILE A 335 2.42 5.82 -9.27
N ILE A 336 3.67 5.46 -9.57
CA ILE A 336 4.67 5.08 -8.56
C ILE A 336 4.96 6.26 -7.61
N SER A 337 5.05 7.48 -8.14
CA SER A 337 5.33 8.69 -7.37
C SER A 337 4.19 9.09 -6.41
N ARG A 338 2.99 8.50 -6.53
CA ARG A 338 1.82 8.82 -5.68
C ARG A 338 1.28 7.64 -4.90
N ALA A 339 1.30 6.43 -5.46
CA ALA A 339 0.61 5.28 -4.86
C ALA A 339 1.26 4.77 -3.57
N LYS A 340 2.49 5.25 -3.27
CA LYS A 340 3.41 4.67 -2.28
C LYS A 340 3.75 3.22 -2.61
N GLY A 341 4.82 2.69 -2.07
CA GLY A 341 5.14 1.27 -2.10
C GLY A 341 6.18 0.80 -3.12
N SER A 342 6.60 -0.46 -2.95
CA SER A 342 7.78 -1.04 -3.61
C SER A 342 7.51 -2.40 -4.27
N SER A 343 6.24 -2.71 -4.56
CA SER A 343 5.90 -3.94 -5.29
C SER A 343 5.89 -3.74 -6.81
N TYR A 344 6.43 -2.62 -7.29
CA TYR A 344 6.34 -2.16 -8.66
C TYR A 344 7.40 -2.81 -9.55
N ARG A 345 7.25 -4.11 -9.77
CA ARG A 345 8.09 -4.88 -10.68
C ARG A 345 7.28 -5.35 -11.88
N PRO A 346 7.89 -5.54 -13.06
CA PRO A 346 7.21 -6.09 -14.23
C PRO A 346 6.52 -7.44 -14.03
N ASP A 347 6.96 -8.26 -13.06
CA ASP A 347 6.28 -9.52 -12.70
C ASP A 347 5.02 -9.30 -11.82
N ASN A 348 4.87 -8.11 -11.24
CA ASN A 348 3.71 -7.65 -10.47
C ASN A 348 2.85 -6.62 -11.23
N ILE A 349 3.35 -6.10 -12.36
CA ILE A 349 2.69 -5.18 -13.28
C ILE A 349 2.64 -5.87 -14.65
N SER A 350 1.69 -6.80 -14.79
CA SER A 350 1.67 -7.73 -15.92
C SER A 350 0.75 -7.26 -17.04
N PHE A 351 1.17 -7.46 -18.28
CA PHE A 351 0.36 -7.20 -19.46
C PHE A 351 -0.86 -8.13 -19.52
N THR A 352 -1.99 -7.56 -19.86
CA THR A 352 -3.28 -8.25 -19.95
C THR A 352 -3.57 -8.63 -21.39
N LYS A 353 -4.43 -9.63 -21.60
CA LYS A 353 -4.96 -9.95 -22.93
C LYS A 353 -5.80 -8.82 -23.54
N GLN A 354 -6.12 -7.78 -22.78
CA GLN A 354 -6.87 -6.61 -23.22
C GLN A 354 -5.96 -5.46 -23.71
N GLY A 355 -4.63 -5.65 -23.70
CA GLY A 355 -3.70 -4.65 -24.22
C GLY A 355 -3.29 -3.56 -23.23
N VAL A 356 -3.52 -3.76 -21.92
CA VAL A 356 -3.10 -2.83 -20.84
C VAL A 356 -2.28 -3.57 -19.78
N PHE A 357 -1.52 -2.85 -18.96
CA PHE A 357 -0.79 -3.38 -17.82
C PHE A 357 -1.63 -3.41 -16.55
N ALA A 358 -1.58 -4.50 -15.79
CA ALA A 358 -2.34 -4.68 -14.56
C ALA A 358 -1.44 -4.82 -13.33
N PHE A 359 -1.67 -3.99 -12.31
CA PHE A 359 -1.10 -4.17 -10.97
C PHE A 359 -1.80 -5.33 -10.25
N ILE A 360 -1.13 -6.48 -10.12
CA ILE A 360 -1.68 -7.72 -9.57
C ILE A 360 -1.23 -8.03 -8.14
N ASP A 361 -0.11 -7.45 -7.70
CA ASP A 361 0.32 -7.46 -6.31
C ASP A 361 0.64 -6.05 -5.80
N THR A 362 0.05 -5.72 -4.65
CA THR A 362 -0.02 -4.34 -4.13
C THR A 362 0.19 -4.34 -2.61
N GLU A 363 0.99 -5.29 -2.11
CA GLU A 363 1.06 -5.63 -0.68
C GLU A 363 1.92 -4.70 0.20
N TYR A 364 2.64 -3.74 -0.39
CA TYR A 364 3.53 -2.83 0.33
C TYR A 364 3.16 -1.35 0.14
N PRO A 365 1.91 -0.91 0.36
CA PRO A 365 1.42 0.45 0.06
C PRO A 365 1.98 1.58 0.95
N SER A 366 3.08 1.33 1.66
CA SER A 366 3.66 2.26 2.65
C SER A 366 5.19 2.32 2.56
N GLN A 367 5.79 1.73 1.52
CA GLN A 367 7.23 1.91 1.27
C GLN A 367 7.46 3.14 0.39
N GLY A 368 8.72 3.60 0.30
CA GLY A 368 9.11 4.61 -0.69
C GLY A 368 8.88 4.12 -2.14
N PRO A 369 8.93 5.04 -3.12
CA PRO A 369 8.85 4.66 -4.52
C PRO A 369 10.07 3.81 -4.91
N ASP A 370 9.86 2.80 -5.76
CA ASP A 370 10.91 1.91 -6.24
C ASP A 370 11.03 2.03 -7.77
N TYR A 371 11.88 2.97 -8.21
CA TYR A 371 12.10 3.21 -9.64
C TYR A 371 13.13 2.25 -10.25
N LYS A 372 14.08 1.77 -9.45
CA LYS A 372 15.18 0.91 -9.92
C LYS A 372 14.67 -0.44 -10.39
N SER A 373 13.61 -0.97 -9.80
CA SER A 373 13.12 -2.30 -10.12
C SER A 373 12.46 -2.43 -11.50
N ILE A 374 12.14 -1.31 -12.16
CA ILE A 374 11.64 -1.26 -13.55
C ILE A 374 12.79 -1.34 -14.55
N ARG A 375 13.90 -0.65 -14.25
CA ARG A 375 15.05 -0.41 -15.14
C ARG A 375 15.61 -1.64 -15.87
N PRO A 376 15.76 -2.82 -15.23
CA PRO A 376 16.35 -4.01 -15.88
C PRO A 376 15.50 -4.61 -17.00
N PHE A 377 14.23 -4.22 -17.11
CA PHE A 377 13.29 -4.80 -18.06
C PHE A 377 13.08 -3.94 -19.30
N LEU A 378 13.63 -2.72 -19.31
CA LEU A 378 13.53 -1.78 -20.42
C LEU A 378 14.70 -1.97 -21.40
N ASN A 379 14.42 -1.75 -22.70
CA ASN A 379 15.48 -1.53 -23.68
C ASN A 379 16.28 -0.26 -23.38
N SER A 380 17.41 -0.07 -24.06
CA SER A 380 18.33 1.04 -23.78
C SER A 380 17.64 2.41 -23.84
N ASN A 381 16.91 2.69 -24.92
CA ASN A 381 16.28 4.00 -25.12
C ASN A 381 15.24 4.29 -24.03
N MET A 382 14.40 3.31 -23.69
CA MET A 382 13.39 3.47 -22.64
C MET A 382 14.00 3.52 -21.24
N ARG A 383 15.16 2.89 -21.04
CA ARG A 383 15.93 3.02 -19.80
C ARG A 383 16.46 4.43 -19.63
N ASP A 384 17.04 5.00 -20.68
CA ASP A 384 17.57 6.37 -20.65
C ASP A 384 16.44 7.36 -20.40
N TYR A 385 15.31 7.20 -21.09
CA TYR A 385 14.10 7.99 -20.85
C TYR A 385 13.59 7.86 -19.41
N TRP A 386 13.50 6.63 -18.88
CA TRP A 386 13.08 6.40 -17.49
C TRP A 386 14.01 7.09 -16.49
N ASP A 387 15.32 6.97 -16.70
CA ASP A 387 16.33 7.60 -15.83
C ASP A 387 16.19 9.13 -15.88
N GLN A 388 15.95 9.73 -17.06
CA GLN A 388 15.68 11.17 -17.22
C GLN A 388 14.38 11.60 -16.52
N LEU A 389 13.27 10.88 -16.74
CA LEU A 389 11.97 11.14 -16.15
C LEU A 389 12.02 11.15 -14.62
N VAL A 390 12.67 10.14 -14.04
CA VAL A 390 12.80 10.03 -12.57
C VAL A 390 13.65 11.17 -12.00
N LYS A 391 14.72 11.58 -12.68
CA LYS A 391 15.62 12.65 -12.21
C LYS A 391 15.04 14.04 -12.40
N HIS A 392 14.40 14.29 -13.53
CA HIS A 392 14.11 15.63 -14.01
C HIS A 392 12.63 15.89 -14.25
N GLY A 393 11.76 14.89 -14.13
CA GLY A 393 10.32 15.04 -14.34
C GLY A 393 9.98 15.15 -15.81
N ASN A 394 8.71 15.45 -16.06
CA ASN A 394 8.20 15.77 -17.40
C ASN A 394 8.24 17.26 -17.68
#